data_AF-A0A968M0E8-F1
#
_entry.id   AF-A0A968M0E8-F1
#
_cell.length_a   1.000
_cell.length_b   1.000
_cell.length_c   1.000
_cell.angle_alpha   90.00
_cell.angle_beta   90.00
_cell.angle_gamma   90.00
#
_symmetry.space_group_name_H-M   'P 1'
#
loop_
_entity.id
_entity.type
_entity.pdbx_description
1 polymer ?
#
loop_
_entity_poly.entity_id
_entity_poly.type
_entity_poly.pdbx_seq_one_letter_code
_entity_poly.pdbx_strand_id
1 'polypeptide(L)'
;MADNPGATLATPKTKDAIAEKILTEDEWFRLLNAEPIRQHQLMLQLLYESRARVSEFCSLKWKDLRWQENGLAGLWSARGRGAKPKWKAADIEYIETCLNEEERTYNSIQLARKLKQERAVDLSSDRLRRILKKKISLEKNKTKQQKKTE
;
A
#
# COMPACT_ATOMS: atom_id res chain seq x y z
N MET A 1 -17.28 -4.00 -23.51
CA MET A 1 -17.22 -3.86 -22.04
C MET A 1 -17.65 -5.20 -21.47
N ALA A 2 -16.74 -5.95 -20.87
CA ALA A 2 -17.09 -7.21 -20.24
C ALA A 2 -17.59 -6.89 -18.82
N ASP A 3 -18.92 -6.86 -18.65
CA ASP A 3 -19.54 -6.67 -17.34
C ASP A 3 -19.18 -7.86 -16.46
N ASN A 4 -18.60 -7.59 -15.29
CA ASN A 4 -18.19 -8.61 -14.33
C ASN A 4 -19.45 -9.30 -13.76
N PRO A 5 -19.76 -10.55 -14.15
CA PRO A 5 -20.99 -11.22 -13.72
C PRO A 5 -21.01 -11.47 -12.20
N GLY A 6 -19.85 -11.45 -11.54
CA GLY A 6 -19.72 -11.62 -10.10
C GLY A 6 -20.16 -10.40 -9.27
N ALA A 7 -20.33 -9.22 -9.87
CA ALA A 7 -20.82 -8.03 -9.16
C ALA A 7 -22.33 -8.07 -8.90
N THR A 8 -23.07 -8.85 -9.68
CA THR A 8 -24.54 -8.98 -9.59
C THR A 8 -24.97 -9.92 -8.46
N LEU A 9 -24.06 -10.78 -7.99
CA LEU A 9 -24.35 -11.72 -6.92
C LEU A 9 -24.12 -11.05 -5.56
N ALA A 10 -25.17 -11.00 -4.74
CA ALA A 10 -25.04 -10.60 -3.34
C ALA A 10 -24.22 -11.67 -2.59
N THR A 11 -22.93 -11.41 -2.38
CA THR A 11 -22.08 -12.30 -1.59
C THR A 11 -22.53 -12.26 -0.13
N PRO A 12 -22.68 -13.42 0.54
CA PRO A 12 -22.95 -13.44 1.97
C PRO A 12 -21.85 -12.65 2.69
N LYS A 13 -22.22 -11.87 3.72
CA LYS A 13 -21.27 -11.17 4.59
C LYS A 13 -20.41 -12.22 5.29
N THR A 14 -19.31 -12.57 4.66
CA THR A 14 -18.30 -13.45 5.23
C THR A 14 -17.64 -12.64 6.34
N LYS A 15 -17.51 -13.21 7.53
CA LYS A 15 -16.79 -12.56 8.63
C LYS A 15 -15.39 -12.19 8.11
N ASP A 16 -14.91 -10.99 8.42
CA ASP A 16 -13.58 -10.51 8.03
C ASP A 16 -12.48 -11.31 8.75
N ALA A 17 -12.35 -12.60 8.43
CA ALA A 17 -11.38 -13.54 8.99
C ALA A 17 -9.97 -13.35 8.41
N ILE A 18 -9.74 -12.24 7.69
CA ILE A 18 -8.44 -11.87 7.11
C ILE A 18 -7.39 -11.69 8.22
N ALA A 19 -7.84 -11.37 9.44
CA ALA A 19 -6.99 -11.16 10.62
C ALA A 19 -6.99 -12.35 11.60
N GLU A 20 -7.74 -13.42 11.34
CA GLU A 20 -7.72 -14.60 12.19
C GLU A 20 -6.37 -15.31 12.02
N LYS A 21 -5.71 -15.65 13.14
CA LYS A 21 -4.43 -16.37 13.13
C LYS A 21 -4.74 -17.80 12.67
N ILE A 22 -4.60 -18.06 11.36
CA ILE A 22 -4.96 -19.32 10.70
C ILE A 22 -4.18 -20.52 11.27
N LEU A 23 -3.02 -20.28 11.89
CA LEU A 23 -2.15 -21.31 12.45
C LEU A 23 -1.68 -20.91 13.85
N THR A 24 -1.80 -21.82 14.81
CA THR A 24 -1.22 -21.65 16.15
C THR A 24 0.30 -21.83 16.12
N GLU A 25 1.00 -21.36 17.15
CA GLU A 25 2.46 -21.51 17.25
C GLU A 25 2.87 -22.99 17.33
N ASP A 26 2.10 -23.82 18.00
CA ASP A 26 2.38 -25.26 18.11
C ASP A 26 2.23 -25.98 16.76
N GLU A 27 1.19 -25.65 15.99
CA GLU A 27 0.99 -26.19 14.65
C GLU A 27 2.09 -25.73 13.69
N TRP A 28 2.56 -24.49 13.85
CA TRP A 28 3.70 -23.96 13.13
C TRP A 28 4.98 -24.76 13.39
N PHE A 29 5.32 -25.02 14.65
CA PHE A 29 6.50 -25.80 15.00
C PHE A 29 6.42 -27.24 14.48
N ARG A 30 5.24 -27.87 14.50
CA ARG A 30 5.04 -29.20 13.92
C ARG A 30 5.31 -29.21 12.42
N LEU A 31 4.82 -28.21 11.70
CA LEU A 31 5.02 -28.08 10.26
C LEU A 31 6.50 -27.85 9.94
N LEU A 32 7.17 -26.97 10.70
CA LEU A 32 8.60 -26.69 10.52
C LEU A 32 9.48 -27.93 10.76
N ASN A 33 9.17 -28.72 11.80
CA ASN A 33 9.93 -29.91 12.16
C ASN A 33 9.59 -31.14 11.31
N ALA A 34 8.43 -31.15 10.64
CA ALA A 34 8.06 -32.21 9.70
C ALA A 34 8.84 -32.12 8.38
N GLU A 35 9.33 -30.94 8.02
CA GLU A 35 10.10 -30.72 6.80
C GLU A 35 11.55 -31.20 6.95
N PRO A 36 12.02 -32.17 6.14
CA PRO A 36 13.37 -32.74 6.27
C PRO A 36 14.47 -31.86 5.65
N ILE A 37 14.12 -30.98 4.70
CA ILE A 37 15.07 -30.16 3.95
C ILE A 37 15.23 -28.80 4.62
N ARG A 38 16.45 -28.48 5.04
CA ARG A 38 16.80 -27.19 5.68
C ARG A 38 16.41 -25.97 4.84
N GLN A 39 16.49 -26.05 3.52
CA GLN A 39 16.07 -24.96 2.63
C GLN A 39 14.57 -24.67 2.74
N HIS A 40 13.73 -25.70 2.83
CA HIS A 40 12.28 -25.52 2.97
C HIS A 40 11.92 -24.98 4.35
N GLN A 41 12.62 -25.44 5.39
CA GLN A 41 12.48 -24.88 6.74
C GLN A 41 12.81 -23.39 6.79
N LEU A 42 13.92 -22.97 6.17
CA LEU A 42 14.31 -21.57 6.09
C LEU A 42 13.33 -20.73 5.25
N MET A 43 12.81 -21.30 4.16
CA MET A 43 11.77 -20.67 3.34
C MET A 43 10.49 -20.43 4.14
N LEU A 44 10.03 -21.43 4.87
CA LEU A 44 8.88 -21.34 5.76
C LEU A 44 9.12 -20.29 6.85
N GLN A 45 10.24 -20.37 7.56
CA GLN A 45 10.60 -19.40 8.60
C GLN A 45 10.63 -17.96 8.06
N LEU A 46 11.19 -17.76 6.87
CA LEU A 46 11.22 -16.45 6.22
C LEU A 46 9.82 -15.97 5.83
N LEU A 47 8.95 -16.83 5.28
CA LEU A 47 7.57 -16.49 4.96
C LEU A 47 6.75 -16.11 6.19
N TYR A 48 6.93 -16.84 7.30
CA TYR A 48 6.26 -16.59 8.57
C TYR A 48 6.64 -15.23 9.17
N GLU A 49 7.95 -14.93 9.23
CA GLU A 49 8.45 -13.67 9.78
C GLU A 49 8.13 -12.46 8.87
N SER A 50 8.27 -12.63 7.55
CA SER A 50 8.06 -11.54 6.59
C SER A 50 6.60 -11.26 6.26
N ARG A 51 5.69 -12.21 6.51
CA ARG A 51 4.28 -12.18 6.07
C ARG A 51 4.12 -11.92 4.56
N ALA A 52 5.15 -12.24 3.78
CA ALA A 52 5.17 -12.04 2.34
C ALA A 52 4.25 -13.06 1.64
N ARG A 53 3.67 -12.66 0.50
CA ARG A 53 2.96 -13.63 -0.34
C ARG A 53 3.95 -14.60 -0.98
N VAL A 54 3.52 -15.82 -1.25
CA VAL A 54 4.33 -16.82 -1.98
C VAL A 54 4.88 -16.26 -3.30
N SER A 55 4.07 -15.51 -4.06
CA SER A 55 4.50 -14.90 -5.32
C SER A 55 5.52 -13.76 -5.17
N GLU A 56 5.53 -13.08 -4.02
CA GLU A 56 6.55 -12.09 -3.67
C GLU A 56 7.86 -12.78 -3.30
N PHE A 57 7.78 -13.84 -2.50
CA PHE A 57 8.91 -14.68 -2.14
C PHE A 57 9.58 -15.33 -3.37
N CYS A 58 8.81 -15.97 -4.25
CA CYS A 58 9.37 -16.63 -5.44
C CYS A 58 10.00 -15.66 -6.43
N SER A 59 9.65 -14.37 -6.39
CA SER A 59 10.21 -13.34 -7.28
C SER A 59 11.44 -12.63 -6.70
N LEU A 60 11.96 -13.12 -5.57
CA LEU A 60 13.07 -12.51 -4.85
C LEU A 60 14.35 -12.45 -5.66
N LYS A 61 15.02 -11.29 -5.60
CA LYS A 61 16.38 -11.13 -6.09
C LYS A 61 17.30 -10.70 -4.97
N TRP A 62 18.59 -11.07 -5.06
CA TRP A 62 19.61 -10.70 -4.08
C TRP A 62 19.67 -9.20 -3.76
N LYS A 63 19.45 -8.33 -4.75
CA LYS A 63 19.42 -6.87 -4.58
C LYS A 63 18.29 -6.36 -3.67
N ASP A 64 17.23 -7.16 -3.53
CA ASP A 64 16.06 -6.86 -2.71
C ASP A 64 16.28 -7.26 -1.25
N LEU A 65 17.41 -7.91 -0.95
CA LEU A 65 17.85 -8.30 0.40
C LEU A 65 18.98 -7.36 0.84
N ARG A 66 18.66 -6.38 1.67
CA ARG A 66 19.60 -5.48 2.34
C ARG A 66 19.44 -5.60 3.84
N TRP A 67 20.55 -5.85 4.53
CA TRP A 67 20.56 -5.87 5.98
C TRP A 67 20.35 -4.45 6.53
N GLN A 68 19.33 -4.26 7.37
CA GLN A 68 19.12 -3.07 8.19
C GLN A 68 19.05 -3.47 9.67
N GLU A 69 19.15 -2.50 10.57
CA GLU A 69 19.17 -2.71 12.03
C GLU A 69 17.98 -3.54 12.56
N ASN A 70 16.84 -3.52 11.87
CA ASN A 70 15.62 -4.29 12.22
C ASN A 70 15.51 -5.65 11.50
N GLY A 71 16.61 -6.16 10.94
CA GLY A 71 16.64 -7.42 10.18
C GLY A 71 15.94 -7.36 8.82
N LEU A 72 15.86 -8.52 8.15
CA LEU A 72 15.26 -8.66 6.82
C LEU A 72 13.80 -8.17 6.79
N ALA A 73 13.05 -8.37 7.87
CA ALA A 73 11.63 -8.00 8.00
C ALA A 73 11.37 -6.48 7.88
N GLY A 74 12.30 -5.65 8.34
CA GLY A 74 12.22 -4.18 8.18
C GLY A 74 12.27 -3.72 6.73
N LEU A 75 12.95 -4.49 5.87
CA LEU A 75 13.14 -4.18 4.45
C LEU A 75 11.91 -4.54 3.60
N TRP A 76 11.22 -5.62 3.96
CA TRP A 76 9.97 -6.06 3.31
C TRP A 76 8.76 -5.17 3.61
N SER A 77 8.87 -4.35 4.66
CA SER A 77 7.89 -3.30 4.99
C SER A 77 7.95 -2.12 3.99
N ALA A 78 8.94 -2.09 3.09
CA ALA A 78 9.03 -1.10 2.02
C ALA A 78 7.99 -1.37 0.91
N ARG A 79 7.06 -0.42 0.76
CA ARG A 79 6.02 -0.33 -0.29
C ARG A 79 5.47 -1.70 -0.75
N GLY A 80 4.75 -2.37 0.16
CA GLY A 80 3.82 -3.43 -0.24
C GLY A 80 2.92 -2.95 -1.40
N ARG A 81 2.64 -3.86 -2.34
CA ARG A 81 1.96 -3.65 -3.63
C ARG A 81 0.48 -3.25 -3.49
N GLY A 82 0.18 -2.20 -2.74
CA GLY A 82 -1.03 -1.44 -2.98
C GLY A 82 -0.98 -0.96 -4.43
N ALA A 83 -1.98 -1.37 -5.22
CA ALA A 83 -2.18 -1.13 -6.66
C ALA A 83 -1.33 -0.02 -7.28
N LYS A 84 -0.82 -0.26 -8.51
CA LYS A 84 -0.11 0.73 -9.34
C LYS A 84 -0.73 2.12 -9.10
N PRO A 85 0.06 3.13 -8.72
CA PRO A 85 -0.49 4.44 -8.38
C PRO A 85 -1.28 4.95 -9.58
N LYS A 86 -2.59 5.16 -9.39
CA LYS A 86 -3.51 5.65 -10.42
C LYS A 86 -3.19 7.09 -10.88
N TRP A 87 -2.32 7.79 -10.16
CA TRP A 87 -1.95 9.19 -10.36
C TRP A 87 -0.44 9.36 -10.27
N LYS A 88 0.10 10.34 -10.99
CA LYS A 88 1.50 10.79 -10.99
C LYS A 88 1.63 12.09 -10.21
N ALA A 89 2.85 12.44 -9.80
CA ALA A 89 3.10 13.70 -9.06
C ALA A 89 2.57 14.94 -9.79
N ALA A 90 2.74 14.98 -11.12
CA ALA A 90 2.22 16.05 -11.98
C ALA A 90 0.70 16.23 -11.92
N ASP A 91 -0.07 15.17 -11.65
CA ASP A 91 -1.53 15.26 -11.53
C ASP A 91 -1.95 15.99 -10.24
N ILE A 92 -1.12 15.89 -9.19
CA ILE A 92 -1.35 16.59 -7.92
C ILE A 92 -0.88 18.04 -8.01
N GLU A 93 0.26 18.28 -8.65
CA GLU A 93 0.75 19.65 -8.91
C GLU A 93 -0.28 20.45 -9.71
N TYR A 94 -0.90 19.84 -10.71
CA TYR A 94 -2.00 20.47 -11.47
C TYR A 94 -3.18 20.88 -10.56
N ILE A 95 -3.58 20.05 -9.60
CA ILE A 95 -4.64 20.41 -8.63
C ILE A 95 -4.20 21.57 -7.74
N GLU A 96 -2.94 21.57 -7.29
CA GLU A 96 -2.37 22.66 -6.48
C GLU A 96 -2.38 23.99 -7.26
N THR A 97 -2.00 23.98 -8.54
CA THR A 97 -2.10 25.14 -9.43
C THR A 97 -3.54 25.63 -9.58
N CYS A 98 -4.50 24.74 -9.84
CA CYS A 98 -5.91 25.12 -9.94
C CYS A 98 -6.48 25.70 -8.65
N LEU A 99 -6.04 25.23 -7.48
CA LEU A 99 -6.48 25.76 -6.19
C LEU A 99 -5.87 27.13 -5.87
N ASN A 100 -4.71 27.46 -6.45
CA ASN A 100 -4.03 28.74 -6.26
C ASN A 100 -4.49 29.81 -7.24
N GLU A 101 -4.77 29.44 -8.50
CA GLU A 101 -5.18 30.37 -9.56
C GLU A 101 -6.66 30.74 -9.46
N GLU A 102 -7.50 29.82 -8.98
CA GLU A 102 -8.94 30.02 -8.91
C GLU A 102 -9.37 30.16 -7.43
N GLU A 103 -9.75 31.36 -7.00
CA GLU A 103 -10.21 31.68 -5.62
C GLU A 103 -11.52 30.95 -5.19
N ARG A 104 -11.97 29.96 -5.95
CA ARG A 104 -13.19 29.20 -5.65
C ARG A 104 -12.91 28.08 -4.66
N THR A 105 -13.77 27.96 -3.65
CA THR A 105 -13.77 26.81 -2.73
C THR A 105 -14.24 25.55 -3.46
N TYR A 106 -13.29 24.73 -3.89
CA TYR A 106 -13.57 23.46 -4.52
C TYR A 106 -13.91 22.35 -3.51
N ASN A 107 -15.01 21.63 -3.75
CA ASN A 107 -15.29 20.37 -3.08
C ASN A 107 -14.43 19.24 -3.68
N SER A 108 -13.99 18.30 -2.84
CA SER A 108 -13.30 17.06 -3.20
C SER A 108 -13.92 16.27 -4.37
N ILE A 109 -15.25 16.31 -4.55
CA ILE A 109 -15.96 15.68 -5.68
C ILE A 109 -15.70 16.46 -6.98
N GLN A 110 -15.70 17.80 -6.92
CA GLN A 110 -15.45 18.66 -8.08
C GLN A 110 -14.01 18.52 -8.57
N LEU A 111 -13.04 18.47 -7.65
CA LEU A 111 -11.63 18.22 -7.99
C LEU A 111 -11.42 16.85 -8.65
N ALA A 112 -12.07 15.80 -8.15
CA ALA A 112 -11.99 14.47 -8.75
C ALA A 112 -12.59 14.43 -10.17
N ARG A 113 -13.70 15.15 -10.41
CA ARG A 113 -14.30 15.28 -11.74
C ARG A 113 -13.38 16.04 -12.70
N LYS A 114 -12.78 17.15 -12.25
CA LYS A 114 -11.83 17.94 -13.05
C LYS A 114 -10.60 17.12 -13.43
N LEU A 115 -10.05 16.37 -12.46
CA LEU A 115 -8.92 15.45 -12.69
C LEU A 115 -9.25 14.36 -13.72
N LYS A 116 -10.47 13.81 -13.67
CA LYS A 116 -10.93 12.81 -14.64
C LYS A 116 -11.13 13.39 -16.04
N GLN A 117 -11.64 14.61 -16.15
CA GLN A 117 -11.87 15.29 -17.43
C GLN A 117 -10.57 15.72 -18.11
N GLU A 118 -9.64 16.33 -17.36
CA GLU A 118 -8.46 16.98 -17.95
C GLU A 118 -7.21 16.08 -17.99
N ARG A 119 -7.10 15.11 -17.08
CA ARG A 119 -5.92 14.22 -16.99
C ARG A 119 -6.26 12.74 -17.22
N ALA A 120 -7.52 12.41 -17.48
CA ALA A 120 -8.00 11.02 -17.62
C ALA A 120 -7.67 10.12 -16.40
N VAL A 121 -7.47 10.73 -15.22
CA VAL A 121 -7.14 10.00 -13.99
C VAL A 121 -8.41 9.73 -13.19
N ASP A 122 -8.78 8.46 -13.08
CA ASP A 122 -9.95 8.04 -12.30
C ASP A 122 -9.56 7.83 -10.82
N LEU A 123 -9.80 8.86 -10.01
CA LEU A 123 -9.52 8.88 -8.58
C LEU A 123 -10.79 9.19 -7.78
N SER A 124 -11.05 8.40 -6.74
CA SER A 124 -12.13 8.70 -5.78
C SER A 124 -11.85 10.01 -5.04
N SER A 125 -12.91 10.79 -4.78
CA SER A 125 -12.87 12.05 -4.03
C SER A 125 -12.26 11.88 -2.63
N ASP A 126 -12.57 10.79 -1.93
CA ASP A 126 -11.98 10.49 -0.62
C ASP A 126 -10.47 10.22 -0.71
N ARG A 127 -10.06 9.55 -1.79
CA ARG A 127 -8.65 9.25 -2.02
C ARG A 127 -7.87 10.53 -2.30
N LEU A 128 -8.43 11.42 -3.13
CA LEU A 128 -7.89 12.75 -3.40
C LEU A 128 -7.77 13.58 -2.11
N ARG A 129 -8.83 13.60 -1.27
CA ARG A 129 -8.82 14.28 0.03
C ARG A 129 -7.73 13.76 0.97
N ARG A 130 -7.56 12.43 1.06
CA ARG A 130 -6.49 11.83 1.88
C ARG A 130 -5.10 12.20 1.38
N ILE A 131 -4.90 12.24 0.06
CA ILE A 131 -3.62 12.63 -0.56
C ILE A 131 -3.28 14.09 -0.21
N LEU A 132 -4.23 15.00 -0.41
CA LEU A 132 -4.04 16.42 -0.08
C LEU A 132 -3.76 16.63 1.41
N LYS A 133 -4.51 15.98 2.31
CA LYS A 133 -4.25 16.04 3.75
C LYS A 133 -2.86 15.51 4.12
N LYS A 134 -2.44 14.40 3.49
CA LYS A 134 -1.11 13.80 3.73
C LYS A 134 0.00 14.74 3.25
N LYS A 135 -0.16 15.38 2.08
CA LYS A 135 0.75 16.41 1.56
C LYS A 135 0.92 17.58 2.54
N ILE A 136 -0.19 18.18 2.98
CA ILE A 136 -0.18 19.27 3.97
C ILE A 136 0.53 18.85 5.27
N SER A 137 0.26 17.62 5.75
CA SER A 137 0.93 17.10 6.94
C SER A 137 2.43 16.89 6.74
N LEU A 138 2.86 16.46 5.55
CA LEU A 138 4.28 16.27 5.21
C LEU A 138 5.02 17.60 5.09
N GLU A 139 4.39 18.63 4.52
CA GLU A 139 4.96 19.98 4.44
C GLU A 139 5.18 20.59 5.82
N LYS A 140 4.16 20.53 6.70
CA LYS A 140 4.28 20.99 8.10
C LYS A 140 5.42 20.31 8.86
N ASN A 141 5.66 19.03 8.58
CA ASN A 141 6.73 18.27 9.22
C ASN A 141 8.12 18.68 8.69
N LYS A 142 8.26 18.97 7.38
CA LYS A 142 9.51 19.51 6.80
C LYS A 142 9.86 20.87 7.39
N THR A 143 8.89 21.77 7.54
CA THR A 143 9.12 23.10 8.13
C THR A 143 9.54 23.01 9.60
N LYS A 144 9.00 22.03 10.36
CA LYS A 144 9.41 21.78 11.75
C LYS A 144 10.81 21.19 11.88
N GLN A 145 11.24 20.36 10.92
CA GLN A 145 12.59 19.78 10.92
C GLN A 145 13.65 20.84 10.58
N GLN A 146 13.37 21.74 9.64
CA GLN A 146 14.27 22.85 9.29
C GLN A 146 14.49 23.80 10.50
N LYS A 147 13.42 24.18 11.21
CA LYS A 147 13.50 24.99 12.44
C LYS A 147 14.19 24.32 13.64
N LYS A 148 14.51 23.03 13.56
CA LYS A 148 15.22 22.28 14.60
C LYS A 148 16.71 22.09 14.27
N THR A 149 17.09 22.41 13.03
CA THR A 149 18.46 22.27 12.51
C THR A 149 19.18 23.63 12.40
N GLU A 150 18.46 24.72 12.64
CA GLU A 150 18.95 26.08 12.93
C GLU A 150 18.97 26.29 14.45
#